data_AF-A0A6A3A344-F1
#
_entry.id   AF-A0A6A3A344-F1
#
_cell.length_a   1.000
_cell.length_b   1.000
_cell.length_c   1.000
_cell.angle_alpha   90.00
_cell.angle_beta   90.00
_cell.angle_gamma   90.00
#
_symmetry.space_group_name_H-M   'P 1'
#
loop_
_entity.id
_entity.type
_entity.pdbx_description
1 polymer ?
#
loop_
_entity_poly.entity_id
_entity_poly.type
_entity_poly.pdbx_seq_one_letter_code
_entity_poly.pdbx_strand_id
1 'polypeptide(L)'
;MTALLRWPTAPPGMEMPVVEVRKHGVWLLANNVDQYIHRILVEEDAESHGSNGELFHASSEAGKKLYTRGDFAESKISNLDVYLFKKVGLFPDLLERKVLRHFEEGDQVSALVTGEFYTKKDLFPGFGRPFVFNAEILLKVGRTSEAKDSARVAGIAQWEDEQIEYIKEKVTEEGRQEDLKKGKAPAQVALDEAAFLLDLASIDGTWGDYLERVAECYKEAGLNEIANFILYRD
;
A
#
# COMPACT_ATOMS: atom_id res chain seq x y z
N MET A 1 8.70 6.70 4.48
CA MET A 1 8.32 5.94 5.68
C MET A 1 7.52 4.73 5.24
N THR A 2 7.85 3.52 5.68
CA THR A 2 7.03 2.32 5.39
C THR A 2 5.87 2.23 6.37
N ALA A 3 4.65 1.99 5.88
CA ALA A 3 3.44 1.95 6.67
C ALA A 3 2.43 0.94 6.11
N LEU A 4 1.41 0.63 6.91
CA LEU A 4 0.25 -0.13 6.48
C LEU A 4 -0.85 0.83 6.07
N LEU A 5 -1.46 0.63 4.90
CA LEU A 5 -2.56 1.46 4.44
C LEU A 5 -3.89 0.76 4.71
N ARG A 6 -4.75 1.41 5.50
CA ARG A 6 -6.13 0.99 5.72
C ARG A 6 -7.06 1.84 4.88
N TRP A 7 -7.75 1.21 3.92
CA TRP A 7 -8.74 1.92 3.11
C TRP A 7 -10.00 2.21 3.94
N PRO A 8 -10.56 3.44 3.90
CA PRO A 8 -11.81 3.78 4.59
C PRO A 8 -12.99 2.89 4.17
N THR A 9 -13.00 2.47 2.91
CA THR A 9 -14.06 1.66 2.27
C THR A 9 -13.49 0.35 1.70
N ALA A 10 -12.57 -0.30 2.42
CA ALA A 10 -11.96 -1.55 1.99
C ALA A 10 -13.04 -2.62 1.68
N PRO A 11 -13.07 -3.22 0.47
CA PRO A 11 -13.93 -4.35 0.19
C PRO A 11 -13.65 -5.53 1.13
N PRO A 12 -14.65 -6.36 1.45
CA PRO A 12 -14.44 -7.59 2.21
C PRO A 12 -13.38 -8.48 1.55
N GLY A 13 -12.39 -8.92 2.33
CA GLY A 13 -11.29 -9.76 1.84
C GLY A 13 -10.12 -8.99 1.21
N MET A 14 -10.17 -7.65 1.16
CA MET A 14 -9.01 -6.85 0.81
C MET A 14 -7.98 -6.94 1.95
N GLU A 15 -6.81 -7.50 1.64
CA GLU A 15 -5.68 -7.53 2.57
C GLU A 15 -5.12 -6.13 2.79
N MET A 16 -4.39 -5.93 3.89
CA MET A 16 -3.84 -4.64 4.27
C MET A 16 -2.51 -4.40 3.56
N PRO A 17 -2.44 -3.52 2.54
CA PRO A 17 -1.23 -3.31 1.77
C PRO A 17 -0.13 -2.61 2.57
N VAL A 18 1.10 -2.95 2.23
CA VAL A 18 2.30 -2.25 2.71
C VAL A 18 2.66 -1.16 1.71
N VAL A 19 2.82 0.06 2.19
CA VAL A 19 3.09 1.23 1.36
C VAL A 19 4.31 1.99 1.86
N GLU A 20 4.95 2.73 0.95
CA GLU A 20 5.88 3.78 1.28
C GLU A 20 5.18 5.14 1.20
N VAL A 21 5.11 5.83 2.32
CA VAL A 21 4.68 7.24 2.40
C VAL A 21 5.81 8.13 1.93
N ARG A 22 5.55 8.91 0.88
CA ARG A 22 6.43 9.94 0.32
C ARG A 22 5.81 11.32 0.53
N LYS A 23 6.61 12.37 0.29
CA LYS A 23 6.17 13.78 0.41
C LYS A 23 4.86 14.08 -0.35
N HIS A 24 4.65 13.41 -1.49
CA HIS A 24 3.51 13.64 -2.37
C HIS A 24 2.80 12.33 -2.73
N GLY A 25 2.31 11.62 -1.71
CA GLY A 25 1.45 10.44 -1.88
C GLY A 25 2.06 9.15 -1.34
N VAL A 26 1.41 8.04 -1.67
CA VAL A 26 1.76 6.70 -1.18
C VAL A 26 2.14 5.79 -2.34
N TRP A 27 3.15 4.96 -2.14
CA TRP A 27 3.65 4.00 -3.13
C TRP A 27 3.39 2.59 -2.62
N LEU A 28 2.69 1.78 -3.40
CA LEU A 28 2.44 0.39 -3.04
C LEU A 28 3.74 -0.41 -3.10
N LEU A 29 4.11 -1.03 -1.98
CA LEU A 29 5.26 -1.93 -1.89
C LEU A 29 4.84 -3.39 -2.01
N ALA A 30 3.75 -3.80 -1.37
CA ALA A 30 3.20 -5.16 -1.43
C ALA A 30 1.71 -5.17 -1.09
N ASN A 31 0.97 -6.16 -1.60
CA ASN A 31 -0.47 -6.30 -1.33
C ASN A 31 -0.78 -6.69 0.12
N ASN A 32 0.17 -7.30 0.81
CA ASN A 32 0.04 -7.67 2.21
C ASN A 32 1.42 -7.76 2.89
N VAL A 33 1.40 -7.92 4.21
CA VAL A 33 2.60 -8.02 5.05
C VAL A 33 3.43 -9.26 4.74
N ASP A 34 2.78 -10.40 4.50
CA ASP A 34 3.46 -11.68 4.22
C ASP A 34 4.27 -11.61 2.93
N GLN A 35 3.73 -11.02 1.86
CA GLN A 35 4.43 -10.77 0.60
C GLN A 35 5.62 -9.84 0.79
N TYR A 36 5.44 -8.78 1.59
CA TYR A 36 6.52 -7.81 1.87
C TYR A 36 7.68 -8.48 2.62
N ILE A 37 7.38 -9.20 3.71
CA ILE A 37 8.39 -9.92 4.49
C ILE A 37 9.07 -10.97 3.62
N HIS A 38 8.31 -11.84 2.94
CA HIS A 38 8.87 -12.90 2.11
C HIS A 38 9.80 -12.34 1.03
N ARG A 39 9.40 -11.26 0.34
CA ARG A 39 10.25 -10.60 -0.64
C ARG A 39 11.56 -10.10 -0.03
N ILE A 40 11.51 -9.39 1.09
CA ILE A 40 12.70 -8.86 1.75
C ILE A 40 13.67 -9.98 2.14
N LEU A 41 13.15 -11.09 2.66
CA LEU A 41 13.99 -12.23 3.04
C LEU A 41 14.65 -12.90 1.84
N VAL A 42 13.94 -13.01 0.72
CA VAL A 42 14.49 -13.54 -0.54
C VAL A 42 15.55 -12.60 -1.12
N GLU A 43 15.30 -11.30 -1.11
CA GLU A 43 16.25 -10.29 -1.57
C GLU A 43 17.52 -10.29 -0.68
N GLU A 44 17.37 -10.35 0.65
CA GLU A 44 18.49 -10.48 1.60
C GLU A 44 19.32 -11.74 1.34
N ASP A 45 18.68 -12.87 1.06
CA ASP A 45 19.37 -14.14 0.82
C ASP A 45 20.05 -14.20 -0.55
N ALA A 46 19.52 -13.49 -1.55
CA ALA A 46 20.13 -13.36 -2.87
C ALA A 46 21.37 -12.45 -2.86
N GLU A 47 21.43 -11.46 -1.96
CA GLU A 47 22.57 -10.56 -1.82
C GLU A 47 23.77 -11.27 -1.18
N SER A 48 24.73 -11.67 -2.03
CA SER A 48 25.92 -12.43 -1.60
C SER A 48 26.93 -11.64 -0.75
N HIS A 49 26.65 -10.37 -0.43
CA HIS A 49 27.61 -9.44 0.17
C HIS A 49 27.08 -8.87 1.50
N GLY A 50 27.21 -9.65 2.57
CA GLY A 50 27.33 -9.08 3.92
C GLY A 50 26.05 -8.92 4.73
N SER A 51 24.89 -9.39 4.27
CA SER A 51 23.79 -9.57 5.22
C SER A 51 24.07 -10.78 6.12
N ASN A 52 24.23 -10.52 7.42
CA ASN A 52 24.33 -11.55 8.44
C ASN A 52 22.99 -12.29 8.68
N GLY A 53 21.98 -12.06 7.83
CA GLY A 53 20.62 -12.55 8.04
C GLY A 53 19.89 -11.77 9.13
N GLU A 54 20.21 -10.48 9.30
CA GLU A 54 19.63 -9.65 10.35
C GLU A 54 18.11 -9.54 10.17
N LEU A 55 17.62 -9.40 8.93
CA LEU A 55 16.19 -9.32 8.64
C LEU A 55 15.52 -10.69 8.84
N PHE A 56 16.18 -11.77 8.43
CA PHE A 56 15.74 -13.12 8.72
C PHE A 56 15.62 -13.39 10.23
N HIS A 57 16.59 -12.97 11.03
CA HIS A 57 16.54 -13.10 12.48
C HIS A 57 15.49 -12.19 13.13
N ALA A 58 15.37 -10.95 12.66
CA ALA A 58 14.38 -9.98 13.17
C ALA A 58 12.94 -10.41 12.88
N SER A 59 12.69 -11.04 11.73
CA SER A 59 11.35 -11.52 11.35
C SER A 59 10.89 -12.77 12.13
N SER A 60 11.79 -13.44 12.86
CA SER A 60 11.49 -14.52 13.81
C SER A 60 10.58 -15.59 13.19
N GLU A 61 9.56 -16.06 13.92
CA GLU A 61 8.63 -17.11 13.47
C GLU A 61 7.82 -16.71 12.22
N ALA A 62 7.53 -15.42 12.03
CA ALA A 62 6.81 -14.95 10.85
C ALA A 62 7.66 -15.15 9.58
N GLY A 63 8.95 -14.81 9.65
CA GLY A 63 9.89 -15.02 8.55
C GLY A 63 10.10 -16.50 8.23
N LYS A 64 10.34 -17.33 9.25
CA LYS A 64 10.54 -18.78 9.08
C LYS A 64 9.35 -19.49 8.45
N LYS A 65 8.13 -19.01 8.69
CA LYS A 65 6.92 -19.55 8.07
C LYS A 65 6.84 -19.25 6.57
N LEU A 66 7.41 -18.11 6.15
CA LEU A 66 7.29 -17.59 4.79
C LEU A 66 8.45 -18.00 3.88
N TYR A 67 9.67 -18.12 4.42
CA TYR A 67 10.87 -18.36 3.63
C TYR A 67 11.89 -19.21 4.39
N THR A 68 12.54 -20.17 3.71
CA THR A 68 13.72 -20.86 4.24
C THR A 68 14.96 -20.30 3.58
N ARG A 69 15.94 -19.88 4.38
CA ARG A 69 17.21 -19.34 3.89
C ARG A 69 17.92 -20.37 3.02
N GLY A 70 18.33 -19.96 1.81
CA GLY A 70 18.91 -20.82 0.78
C GLY A 70 17.92 -21.28 -0.29
N ASP A 71 16.60 -21.13 -0.10
CA ASP A 71 15.57 -21.59 -1.05
C ASP A 71 15.75 -20.96 -2.45
N PHE A 72 16.15 -19.68 -2.51
CA PHE A 72 16.42 -19.03 -3.80
C PHE A 72 17.53 -19.75 -4.58
N ALA A 73 18.67 -20.02 -3.94
CA ALA A 73 19.79 -20.74 -4.56
C ALA A 73 19.41 -22.18 -4.94
N GLU A 74 18.67 -22.88 -4.08
CA GLU A 74 18.21 -24.25 -4.33
C GLU A 74 17.21 -24.33 -5.48
N SER A 75 16.41 -23.29 -5.70
CA SER A 75 15.41 -23.24 -6.77
C SER A 75 15.98 -23.31 -8.19
N LYS A 76 17.28 -23.03 -8.37
CA LYS A 76 17.98 -22.92 -9.66
C LYS A 76 17.39 -21.86 -10.60
N ILE A 77 16.55 -20.96 -10.09
CA ILE A 77 16.07 -19.80 -10.85
C ILE A 77 17.15 -18.74 -10.84
N SER A 78 17.77 -18.47 -11.99
CA SER A 78 18.89 -17.52 -12.10
C SER A 78 18.48 -16.05 -11.97
N ASN A 79 17.19 -15.74 -12.12
CA ASN A 79 16.68 -14.38 -12.08
C ASN A 79 15.77 -14.17 -10.87
N LEU A 80 16.17 -13.25 -9.99
CA LEU A 80 15.47 -12.93 -8.75
C LEU A 80 14.02 -12.50 -9.00
N ASP A 81 13.77 -11.63 -9.99
CA ASP A 81 12.41 -11.17 -10.31
C ASP A 81 11.51 -12.35 -10.71
N VAL A 82 12.04 -13.31 -11.48
CA VAL A 82 11.31 -14.53 -11.89
C VAL A 82 11.00 -15.42 -10.69
N TYR A 83 11.91 -15.52 -9.72
CA TYR A 83 11.65 -16.24 -8.48
C TYR A 83 10.54 -15.56 -7.68
N LEU A 84 10.65 -14.24 -7.46
CA LEU A 84 9.67 -13.46 -6.71
C LEU A 84 8.26 -13.58 -7.32
N PHE A 85 8.13 -13.46 -8.64
CA PHE A 85 6.84 -13.66 -9.32
C PHE A 85 6.24 -15.04 -9.15
N LYS A 86 7.08 -16.09 -9.11
CA LYS A 86 6.61 -17.48 -9.03
C LYS A 86 6.33 -17.94 -7.60
N LYS A 87 7.08 -17.43 -6.63
CA LYS A 87 7.11 -17.95 -5.25
C LYS A 87 6.51 -17.00 -4.22
N VAL A 88 6.48 -15.71 -4.51
CA VAL A 88 6.05 -14.69 -3.54
C VAL A 88 4.76 -14.01 -3.98
N GLY A 89 4.77 -13.35 -5.14
CA GLY A 89 3.61 -12.59 -5.60
C GLY A 89 3.93 -11.57 -6.68
N LEU A 90 2.94 -10.76 -7.01
CA LEU A 90 3.06 -9.67 -7.97
C LEU A 90 3.38 -8.38 -7.23
N PHE A 91 4.38 -7.66 -7.74
CA PHE A 91 4.83 -6.39 -7.16
C PHE A 91 4.83 -5.31 -8.25
N PRO A 92 4.37 -4.08 -7.93
CA PRO A 92 4.36 -2.95 -8.85
C PRO A 92 5.70 -2.76 -9.57
N ASP A 93 6.78 -2.60 -8.82
CA ASP A 93 8.12 -2.32 -9.35
C ASP A 93 8.71 -3.49 -10.15
N LEU A 94 8.40 -4.75 -9.80
CA LEU A 94 8.84 -5.92 -10.57
C LEU A 94 8.16 -5.96 -11.95
N LEU A 95 6.86 -5.65 -12.02
CA LEU A 95 6.15 -5.61 -13.30
C LEU A 95 6.70 -4.49 -14.19
N GLU A 96 6.99 -3.34 -13.61
CA GLU A 96 7.62 -2.23 -14.33
C GLU A 96 9.02 -2.58 -14.83
N ARG A 97 9.87 -3.18 -13.98
CA ARG A 97 11.18 -3.71 -14.38
C ARG A 97 11.06 -4.70 -15.53
N LYS A 98 10.06 -5.58 -15.50
CA LYS A 98 9.81 -6.55 -16.57
C LYS A 98 9.41 -5.88 -17.89
N VAL A 99 8.55 -4.86 -17.84
CA VAL A 99 8.19 -4.06 -19.02
C VAL A 99 9.42 -3.38 -19.62
N LEU A 100 10.25 -2.75 -18.78
CA LEU A 100 11.47 -2.09 -19.22
C LEU A 100 12.47 -3.07 -19.85
N ARG A 101 12.65 -4.26 -19.27
CA ARG A 101 13.50 -5.32 -19.83
C ARG A 101 13.04 -5.75 -21.23
N HIS A 102 11.73 -5.93 -21.44
CA HIS A 102 11.21 -6.26 -22.76
C HIS A 102 11.51 -5.16 -23.79
N PHE A 103 11.49 -3.87 -23.41
CA PHE A 103 11.96 -2.80 -24.30
C PHE A 103 13.46 -2.88 -24.59
N GLU A 104 14.28 -3.17 -23.59
CA GLU A 104 15.74 -3.32 -23.76
C GLU A 104 16.08 -4.48 -24.71
N GLU A 105 15.29 -5.56 -24.66
CA GLU A 105 15.38 -6.71 -25.56
C GLU A 105 14.80 -6.46 -26.96
N GLY A 106 14.17 -5.29 -27.18
CA GLY A 106 13.50 -4.94 -28.44
C GLY A 106 12.13 -5.62 -28.64
N ASP A 107 11.62 -6.32 -27.62
CA ASP A 107 10.31 -6.96 -27.64
C ASP A 107 9.21 -5.99 -27.16
N GLN A 108 8.86 -5.06 -28.05
CA GLN A 108 7.81 -4.08 -27.79
C GLN A 108 6.44 -4.74 -27.51
N VAL A 109 6.14 -5.88 -28.13
CA VAL A 109 4.82 -6.54 -27.96
C VAL A 109 4.70 -7.07 -26.53
N SER A 110 5.69 -7.81 -26.04
CA SER A 110 5.68 -8.31 -24.66
C SER A 110 5.71 -7.18 -23.63
N ALA A 111 6.39 -6.06 -23.94
CA ALA A 111 6.38 -4.88 -23.09
C ALA A 111 4.96 -4.30 -22.95
N LEU A 112 4.24 -4.13 -24.07
CA LEU A 112 2.88 -3.61 -24.07
C LEU A 112 1.88 -4.56 -23.41
N VAL A 113 1.98 -5.87 -23.69
CA VAL A 113 1.13 -6.88 -23.04
C VAL A 113 1.34 -6.91 -21.53
N THR A 114 2.59 -6.79 -21.07
CA THR A 114 2.91 -6.73 -19.63
C THR A 114 2.41 -5.42 -19.01
N GLY A 115 2.55 -4.29 -19.70
CA GLY A 115 2.02 -2.99 -19.27
C GLY A 115 0.50 -2.99 -19.13
N GLU A 116 -0.21 -3.58 -20.09
CA GLU A 116 -1.66 -3.75 -20.01
C GLU A 116 -2.06 -4.71 -18.88
N PHE A 117 -1.37 -5.84 -18.74
CA PHE A 117 -1.57 -6.76 -17.62
C PHE A 117 -1.43 -6.06 -16.27
N TYR A 118 -0.45 -5.16 -16.11
CA TYR A 118 -0.23 -4.40 -14.89
C TYR A 118 -1.44 -3.52 -14.51
N THR A 119 -2.25 -3.07 -15.48
CA THR A 119 -3.45 -2.24 -15.24
C THR A 119 -4.70 -3.01 -14.81
N LYS A 120 -4.64 -4.35 -14.72
CA LYS A 120 -5.77 -5.16 -14.30
C LYS A 120 -6.27 -4.76 -12.89
N LYS A 121 -7.58 -4.55 -12.78
CA LYS A 121 -8.23 -3.97 -11.58
C LYS A 121 -8.01 -4.79 -10.29
N ASP A 122 -7.88 -6.11 -10.44
CA ASP A 122 -7.72 -7.07 -9.36
C ASP A 122 -6.28 -7.20 -8.84
N LEU A 123 -5.28 -6.70 -9.57
CA LEU A 123 -3.88 -6.83 -9.16
C LEU A 123 -3.49 -5.87 -8.04
N PHE A 124 -3.85 -4.58 -8.22
CA PHE A 124 -3.47 -3.48 -7.32
C PHE A 124 -4.65 -2.52 -7.12
N PRO A 125 -5.74 -2.99 -6.49
CA PRO A 125 -6.96 -2.20 -6.31
C PRO A 125 -6.69 -0.91 -5.52
N GLY A 126 -7.26 0.21 -5.99
CA GLY A 126 -7.13 1.53 -5.37
C GLY A 126 -5.85 2.30 -5.72
N PHE A 127 -4.92 1.71 -6.50
CA PHE A 127 -3.68 2.38 -6.90
C PHE A 127 -3.71 2.84 -8.36
N GLY A 128 -3.46 4.13 -8.59
CA GLY A 128 -3.39 4.71 -9.94
C GLY A 128 -2.05 4.48 -10.66
N ARG A 129 -0.99 4.09 -9.93
CA ARG A 129 0.37 3.93 -10.49
C ARG A 129 0.47 3.01 -11.71
N PRO A 130 -0.24 1.86 -11.78
CA PRO A 130 -0.22 1.03 -12.98
C PRO A 130 -0.71 1.74 -14.24
N PHE A 131 -1.73 2.59 -14.10
CA PHE A 131 -2.31 3.36 -15.21
C PHE A 131 -1.42 4.51 -15.64
N VAL A 132 -0.76 5.19 -14.69
CA VAL A 132 0.26 6.21 -14.98
C VAL A 132 1.40 5.58 -15.76
N PHE A 133 1.92 4.45 -15.27
CA PHE A 133 2.99 3.71 -15.95
C PHE A 133 2.58 3.39 -17.38
N ASN A 134 1.44 2.69 -17.55
CA ASN A 134 0.97 2.24 -18.84
C ASN A 134 0.76 3.41 -19.81
N ALA A 135 0.31 4.58 -19.32
CA ALA A 135 0.22 5.79 -20.13
C ALA A 135 1.59 6.26 -20.64
N GLU A 136 2.61 6.28 -19.78
CA GLU A 136 4.00 6.61 -20.17
C GLU A 136 4.52 5.62 -21.23
N ILE A 137 4.20 4.33 -21.08
CA ILE A 137 4.67 3.30 -21.99
C ILE A 137 4.01 3.44 -23.37
N LEU A 138 2.69 3.64 -23.37
CA LEU A 138 1.91 3.88 -24.59
C LEU A 138 2.38 5.14 -25.32
N LEU A 139 2.71 6.21 -24.57
CA LEU A 139 3.26 7.42 -25.14
C LEU A 139 4.64 7.18 -25.79
N LYS A 140 5.51 6.40 -25.14
CA LYS A 140 6.84 6.03 -25.66
C LYS A 140 6.78 5.33 -27.01
N VAL A 141 5.72 4.55 -27.27
CA VAL A 141 5.50 3.84 -28.55
C VAL A 141 4.59 4.59 -29.53
N GLY A 142 4.24 5.85 -29.25
CA GLY A 142 3.43 6.70 -30.12
C GLY A 142 1.92 6.44 -30.09
N ARG A 143 1.40 5.67 -29.12
CA ARG A 143 -0.03 5.37 -28.94
C ARG A 143 -0.72 6.43 -28.07
N THR A 144 -0.71 7.68 -28.56
CA THR A 144 -1.12 8.87 -27.78
C THR A 144 -2.57 8.84 -27.29
N SER A 145 -3.51 8.32 -28.09
CA SER A 145 -4.93 8.23 -27.70
C SER A 145 -5.12 7.30 -26.50
N GLU A 146 -4.50 6.13 -26.54
CA GLU A 146 -4.59 5.14 -25.47
C GLU A 146 -3.83 5.59 -24.22
N ALA A 147 -2.68 6.26 -24.40
CA ALA A 147 -1.96 6.88 -23.30
C ALA A 147 -2.85 7.89 -22.55
N LYS A 148 -3.63 8.70 -23.28
CA LYS A 148 -4.58 9.65 -22.69
C LYS A 148 -5.70 8.94 -21.93
N ASP A 149 -6.25 7.86 -22.48
CA ASP A 149 -7.29 7.08 -21.79
C ASP A 149 -6.75 6.44 -20.50
N SER A 150 -5.55 5.86 -20.55
CA SER A 150 -4.89 5.29 -19.36
C SER A 150 -4.61 6.36 -18.30
N ALA A 151 -4.10 7.53 -18.70
CA ALA A 151 -3.86 8.65 -17.79
C ALA A 151 -5.17 9.17 -17.15
N ARG A 152 -6.27 9.19 -17.90
CA ARG A 152 -7.59 9.56 -17.35
C ARG A 152 -8.02 8.58 -16.26
N VAL A 153 -7.85 7.27 -16.47
CA VAL A 153 -8.17 6.27 -15.45
C VAL A 153 -7.30 6.44 -14.19
N ALA A 154 -6.02 6.80 -14.36
CA ALA A 154 -5.14 7.12 -13.24
C ALA A 154 -5.63 8.33 -12.42
N GLY A 155 -6.01 9.42 -13.09
CA GLY A 155 -6.49 10.65 -12.46
C GLY A 155 -7.85 10.51 -11.76
N ILE A 156 -8.61 9.47 -12.12
CA ILE A 156 -9.93 9.14 -11.55
C ILE A 156 -9.79 8.00 -10.50
N ALA A 157 -8.59 7.44 -10.33
CA ALA A 157 -8.26 6.35 -9.41
C ALA A 157 -9.33 5.23 -9.39
N GLN A 158 -9.78 4.76 -10.57
CA GLN A 158 -10.80 3.71 -10.72
C GLN A 158 -12.13 3.91 -9.97
N TRP A 159 -12.42 5.09 -9.44
CA TRP A 159 -13.68 5.30 -8.75
C TRP A 159 -14.75 5.59 -9.78
N GLU A 160 -15.87 4.86 -9.70
CA GLU A 160 -17.07 5.22 -10.45
C GLU A 160 -17.53 6.62 -9.98
N ASP A 161 -18.21 7.39 -10.84
CA ASP A 161 -18.59 8.78 -10.53
C ASP A 161 -19.31 8.92 -9.18
N GLU A 162 -20.13 7.92 -8.84
CA GLU A 162 -20.83 7.78 -7.56
C GLU A 162 -19.90 7.61 -6.36
N GLN A 163 -18.79 6.88 -6.51
CA GLN A 163 -17.77 6.71 -5.48
C GLN A 163 -16.94 7.98 -5.29
N ILE A 164 -16.71 8.72 -6.37
CA ILE A 164 -16.02 10.02 -6.34
C ILE A 164 -16.88 11.06 -5.64
N GLU A 165 -18.17 11.14 -5.97
CA GLU A 165 -19.11 12.03 -5.27
C GLU A 165 -19.24 11.63 -3.80
N TYR A 166 -19.39 10.34 -3.51
CA TYR A 166 -19.45 9.84 -2.14
C TYR A 166 -18.20 10.20 -1.33
N ILE A 167 -17.00 10.02 -1.88
CA ILE A 167 -15.78 10.39 -1.16
C ILE A 167 -15.61 11.91 -1.09
N LYS A 168 -15.95 12.67 -2.14
CA LYS A 168 -15.93 14.13 -2.08
C LYS A 168 -16.80 14.64 -0.94
N GLU A 169 -18.00 14.10 -0.80
CA GLU A 169 -18.91 14.34 0.31
C GLU A 169 -18.29 13.88 1.65
N LYS A 170 -17.73 12.67 1.71
CA LYS A 170 -17.06 12.13 2.91
C LYS A 170 -15.69 12.73 3.25
N VAL A 171 -15.13 13.56 2.39
CA VAL A 171 -13.89 14.28 2.62
C VAL A 171 -14.18 15.71 3.07
N THR A 172 -15.42 16.19 2.92
CA THR A 172 -15.84 17.42 3.59
C THR A 172 -15.95 17.17 5.10
N GLU A 173 -15.71 18.22 5.89
CA GLU A 173 -15.87 18.16 7.34
C GLU A 173 -17.28 17.70 7.72
N GLU A 174 -18.29 18.16 6.99
CA GLU A 174 -19.70 17.84 7.22
C GLU A 174 -20.02 16.37 6.95
N GLY A 175 -19.53 15.80 5.84
CA GLY A 175 -19.75 14.40 5.51
C GLY A 175 -18.98 13.43 6.42
N ARG A 176 -17.83 13.84 6.97
CA ARG A 176 -17.10 13.06 8.01
C ARG A 176 -17.85 13.04 9.33
N GLN A 177 -18.39 14.17 9.76
CA GLN A 177 -19.16 14.31 10.99
C GLN A 177 -20.50 13.55 10.94
N GLU A 178 -21.16 13.49 9.77
CA GLU A 178 -22.34 12.64 9.58
C GLU A 178 -22.01 11.14 9.66
N ASP A 179 -20.87 10.72 9.13
CA ASP A 179 -20.49 9.30 9.10
C ASP A 179 -20.03 8.75 10.45
N LEU A 180 -19.37 9.60 11.24
CA LEU A 180 -19.09 9.34 12.65
C LEU A 180 -20.40 9.06 13.41
N LYS A 181 -21.51 9.72 13.06
CA LYS A 181 -22.78 9.64 13.79
C LYS A 181 -23.77 8.59 13.25
N LYS A 182 -23.49 7.95 12.11
CA LYS A 182 -24.46 7.09 11.41
C LYS A 182 -24.50 5.66 11.98
N GLY A 183 -25.39 5.43 12.96
CA GLY A 183 -25.79 4.09 13.41
C GLY A 183 -24.73 3.27 14.17
N LYS A 184 -23.57 3.86 14.49
CA LYS A 184 -22.50 3.22 15.24
C LYS A 184 -22.75 3.33 16.75
N ALA A 185 -22.28 2.33 17.50
CA ALA A 185 -22.28 2.39 18.96
C ALA A 185 -21.38 3.55 19.43
N PRO A 186 -21.74 4.30 20.50
CA PRO A 186 -21.01 5.49 20.93
C PRO A 186 -19.50 5.29 21.14
N ALA A 187 -19.10 4.13 21.67
CA ALA A 187 -17.70 3.77 21.84
C ALA A 187 -16.94 3.67 20.51
N GLN A 188 -17.56 3.16 19.44
CA GLN A 188 -16.93 3.07 18.13
C GLN A 188 -16.80 4.45 17.48
N VAL A 189 -17.76 5.34 17.70
CA VAL A 189 -17.70 6.73 17.24
C VAL A 189 -16.50 7.45 17.84
N ALA A 190 -16.30 7.29 19.15
CA ALA A 190 -15.17 7.87 19.86
C ALA A 190 -13.82 7.32 19.33
N LEU A 191 -13.73 6.02 19.05
CA LEU A 191 -12.50 5.44 18.48
C LEU A 191 -12.21 5.94 17.06
N ASP A 192 -13.24 6.10 16.23
CA ASP A 192 -13.10 6.62 14.88
C ASP A 192 -12.67 8.11 14.90
N GLU A 193 -13.19 8.88 15.86
CA GLU A 193 -12.75 10.26 16.10
C GLU A 193 -11.28 10.33 16.57
N ALA A 194 -10.88 9.46 17.51
CA ALA A 194 -9.48 9.37 17.94
C ALA A 194 -8.54 9.08 16.76
N ALA A 195 -8.89 8.10 15.91
CA ALA A 195 -8.11 7.77 14.72
C ALA A 195 -8.00 8.96 13.76
N PHE A 196 -9.08 9.70 13.54
CA PHE A 196 -9.09 10.89 12.71
C PHE A 196 -8.13 11.98 13.22
N LEU A 197 -8.15 12.25 14.53
CA LEU A 197 -7.27 13.26 15.14
C LEU A 197 -5.80 12.85 15.05
N LEU A 198 -5.49 11.55 15.16
CA LEU A 198 -4.14 11.03 14.99
C LEU A 198 -3.65 11.15 13.53
N ASP A 199 -4.54 10.92 12.55
CA ASP A 199 -4.22 11.12 11.14
C ASP A 199 -3.94 12.61 10.82
N LEU A 200 -4.74 13.51 11.37
CA LEU A 200 -4.55 14.96 11.21
C LEU A 200 -3.24 15.43 11.85
N ALA A 201 -2.98 15.00 13.08
CA ALA A 201 -1.75 15.26 13.80
C ALA A 201 -0.50 14.74 13.06
N SER A 202 -0.62 13.61 12.35
CA SER A 202 0.46 13.03 11.55
C SER A 202 0.83 13.90 10.34
N ILE A 203 -0.17 14.53 9.72
CA ILE A 203 0.03 15.40 8.55
C ILE A 203 0.68 16.71 8.97
N ASP A 204 0.19 17.31 10.05
CA ASP A 204 0.61 18.65 10.49
C ASP A 204 1.82 18.61 11.46
N GLY A 205 2.16 17.43 11.99
CA GLY A 205 3.24 17.24 12.96
C GLY A 205 2.91 17.78 14.37
N THR A 206 1.64 18.05 14.65
CA THR A 206 1.14 18.76 15.84
C THR A 206 0.50 17.80 16.86
N TRP A 207 1.12 16.65 17.10
CA TRP A 207 0.62 15.61 18.02
C TRP A 207 0.17 16.14 19.38
N GLY A 208 0.94 17.07 19.97
CA GLY A 208 0.65 17.64 21.29
C GLY A 208 -0.70 18.32 21.40
N ASP A 209 -1.22 18.88 20.30
CA ASP A 209 -2.46 19.66 20.27
C ASP A 209 -3.71 18.78 20.35
N TYR A 210 -3.57 17.49 20.04
CA TYR A 210 -4.69 16.55 19.96
C TYR A 210 -4.70 15.51 21.09
N LEU A 211 -3.63 15.41 21.90
CA LEU A 211 -3.49 14.38 22.94
C LEU A 211 -4.66 14.36 23.94
N GLU A 212 -5.13 15.54 24.36
CA GLU A 212 -6.23 15.67 25.32
C GLU A 212 -7.55 15.14 24.76
N ARG A 213 -7.87 15.51 23.51
CA ARG A 213 -9.10 15.05 22.85
C ARG A 213 -9.03 13.56 22.50
N VAL A 214 -7.89 13.08 22.03
CA VAL A 214 -7.66 11.65 21.75
C VAL A 214 -7.82 10.81 23.03
N ALA A 215 -7.27 11.27 24.16
CA ALA A 215 -7.42 10.57 25.43
C ALA A 215 -8.87 10.56 25.93
N GLU A 216 -9.62 11.65 25.72
CA GLU A 216 -11.05 11.71 26.03
C GLU A 216 -11.85 10.70 25.19
N CYS A 217 -11.60 10.63 23.88
CA CYS A 217 -12.19 9.62 22.99
C CYS A 217 -11.91 8.18 23.46
N TYR A 218 -10.69 7.89 23.93
CA TYR A 218 -10.39 6.58 24.50
C TYR A 218 -11.13 6.30 25.82
N LYS A 219 -11.37 7.30 26.68
CA LYS A 219 -12.21 7.15 27.88
C LYS A 219 -13.68 6.88 27.51
N GLU A 220 -14.21 7.60 26.53
CA GLU A 220 -15.56 7.40 26.01
C GLU A 220 -15.75 6.00 25.40
N ALA A 221 -14.68 5.42 24.86
CA ALA A 221 -14.63 4.04 24.38
C ALA A 221 -14.38 2.98 25.47
N GLY A 222 -14.20 3.39 26.73
CA GLY A 222 -13.92 2.49 27.87
C GLY A 222 -12.45 2.07 28.01
N LEU A 223 -11.54 2.63 27.21
CA LEU A 223 -10.10 2.34 27.19
C LEU A 223 -9.33 3.29 28.13
N ASN A 224 -9.71 3.30 29.40
CA ASN A 224 -9.18 4.24 30.41
C ASN A 224 -7.67 4.13 30.63
N GLU A 225 -7.10 2.91 30.55
CA GLU A 225 -5.66 2.71 30.71
C GLU A 225 -4.86 3.34 29.56
N ILE A 226 -5.37 3.24 28.33
CA ILE A 226 -4.76 3.85 27.14
C ILE A 226 -4.87 5.38 27.21
N ALA A 227 -6.02 5.90 27.63
CA ALA A 227 -6.20 7.33 27.83
C ALA A 227 -5.20 7.91 28.85
N ASN A 228 -4.97 7.19 29.96
CA ASN A 228 -4.00 7.61 30.97
C ASN A 228 -2.56 7.50 30.46
N PHE A 229 -2.24 6.48 29.65
CA PHE A 229 -0.92 6.34 29.04
C PHE A 229 -0.61 7.49 28.07
N ILE A 230 -1.57 7.90 27.24
CA ILE A 230 -1.38 8.97 26.25
C ILE A 230 -1.19 10.34 26.92
N LEU A 231 -1.79 10.55 28.09
CA LEU A 231 -1.64 11.76 28.89
C LEU A 231 -0.45 11.72 29.85
N TYR A 232 0.24 10.58 29.93
CA TYR A 232 1.40 10.45 30.81
C TYR A 232 2.52 11.35 30.31
N ARG A 233 3.02 12.21 31.20
CA ARG A 233 4.19 13.05 30.99
C ARG A 233 5.17 12.73 32.10
N ASP A 234 6.43 12.42 31.73
CA ASP A 234 7.55 12.25 32.65
C ASP A 234 7.82 13.52 33.47
#